data_AF-A0A832MGX2-F1
#
_entry.id   AF-A0A832MGX2-F1
#
_cell.length_a   1.000
_cell.length_b   1.000
_cell.length_c   1.000
_cell.angle_alpha   90.00
_cell.angle_beta   90.00
_cell.angle_gamma   90.00
#
_symmetry.space_group_name_H-M   'P 1'
#
loop_
_entity.id
_entity.type
_entity.pdbx_description
1 polymer ?
#
loop_
_entity_poly.entity_id
_entity_poly.type
_entity_poly.pdbx_seq_one_letter_code
_entity_poly.pdbx_strand_id
1 'polypeptide(L)'
;MADLQQEYDDAMYDFSMGDYDSAIAKLKSILARNPQHFDAQLSLGMAYCRKGDYAAAIAEGHKAEKLNPKDQLVHTNLSLFYMKAGNKAAAEHHGLQARIASWRGDTGTAQPSQSGDSELQMAGPEKPAPIKLPPKLAQPPWKKKPPTESSDTSGTGTGQGTPA
;
A
#
# COMPACT_ATOMS: atom_id res chain seq x y z
N MET A 1 17.61 -33.90 -25.12
CA MET A 1 17.00 -32.63 -24.70
C MET A 1 17.16 -32.58 -23.20
N ALA A 2 17.94 -31.64 -22.66
CA ALA A 2 18.03 -31.50 -21.22
C ALA A 2 16.66 -31.08 -20.66
N ASP A 3 16.33 -31.66 -19.50
CA ASP A 3 15.09 -31.37 -18.80
C ASP A 3 15.12 -29.93 -18.29
N LEU A 4 13.99 -29.22 -18.41
CA LEU A 4 13.89 -27.82 -17.96
C LEU A 4 14.17 -27.71 -16.46
N GLN A 5 13.80 -28.74 -15.69
CA GLN A 5 14.11 -28.83 -14.27
C GLN A 5 15.62 -28.86 -14.01
N GLN A 6 16.37 -29.68 -14.76
CA GLN A 6 17.82 -29.78 -14.62
C GLN A 6 18.51 -28.46 -14.99
N GLU A 7 18.06 -27.80 -16.06
CA GLU A 7 18.60 -26.47 -16.44
C GLU A 7 18.32 -25.41 -15.38
N TYR A 8 17.16 -25.48 -14.73
CA TYR A 8 16.81 -24.58 -13.63
C TYR A 8 17.68 -24.84 -12.40
N ASP A 9 17.89 -26.11 -12.02
CA ASP A 9 18.74 -26.48 -10.89
C ASP A 9 20.19 -26.03 -11.13
N ASP A 10 20.70 -26.20 -12.36
CA ASP A 10 22.02 -25.71 -12.77
C ASP A 10 22.12 -24.17 -12.71
N ALA A 11 21.03 -23.45 -12.99
CA ALA A 11 21.00 -22.00 -12.86
C ALA A 11 20.97 -21.55 -11.40
N MET A 12 20.24 -22.28 -10.55
CA MET A 12 20.16 -22.01 -9.12
C MET A 12 21.45 -22.36 -8.39
N TYR A 13 22.21 -23.36 -8.88
CA TYR A 13 23.55 -23.65 -8.40
C TYR A 13 24.47 -22.44 -8.60
N ASP A 14 24.55 -21.90 -9.82
CA ASP A 14 25.36 -20.71 -10.12
C ASP A 14 24.93 -19.50 -9.28
N PHE A 15 23.61 -19.31 -9.13
CA PHE A 15 23.05 -18.25 -8.28
C PHE A 15 23.52 -18.39 -6.82
N SER A 16 23.54 -19.62 -6.28
CA SER A 16 23.99 -19.89 -4.91
C SER A 16 25.49 -19.67 -4.71
N MET A 17 26.27 -19.89 -5.78
CA MET A 17 27.71 -19.62 -5.83
C MET A 17 28.03 -18.13 -6.01
N GLY A 18 27.02 -17.29 -6.24
CA GLY A 18 27.19 -15.85 -6.48
C GLY A 18 27.53 -15.50 -7.92
N ASP A 19 27.56 -16.49 -8.83
CA ASP A 19 27.74 -16.26 -10.26
C ASP A 19 26.41 -15.87 -10.91
N TYR A 20 26.00 -14.63 -10.64
CA TYR A 20 24.71 -14.11 -11.12
C TYR A 20 24.69 -13.95 -12.64
N ASP A 21 25.82 -13.74 -13.29
CA ASP A 21 25.91 -13.61 -14.75
C ASP A 21 25.60 -14.94 -15.44
N SER A 22 26.21 -16.03 -14.98
CA SER A 22 25.92 -17.37 -15.50
C SER A 22 24.47 -17.78 -15.18
N ALA A 23 24.00 -17.52 -13.97
CA ALA A 23 22.60 -17.78 -13.59
C ALA A 23 21.60 -17.02 -14.50
N ILE A 24 21.84 -15.74 -14.78
CA ILE A 24 21.01 -14.93 -15.69
C ILE A 24 20.98 -15.54 -17.10
N ALA A 25 22.12 -15.96 -17.62
CA ALA A 25 22.20 -16.56 -18.96
C ALA A 25 21.38 -17.85 -19.05
N LYS A 26 21.53 -18.74 -18.06
CA LYS A 26 20.77 -20.00 -17.98
C LYS A 26 19.26 -19.75 -17.83
N LEU A 27 18.87 -18.85 -16.92
CA LEU A 27 17.46 -18.48 -16.71
C LEU A 27 16.82 -17.87 -17.96
N LYS A 28 17.55 -17.05 -18.72
CA LYS A 28 17.07 -16.54 -20.03
C LYS A 28 16.88 -17.66 -21.05
N SER A 29 17.78 -18.64 -21.10
CA SER A 29 17.64 -19.81 -21.98
C SER A 29 16.36 -20.59 -21.67
N ILE A 30 16.10 -20.83 -20.38
CA ILE A 30 14.86 -21.48 -19.90
C ILE A 30 13.63 -20.69 -20.37
N LEU A 31 13.62 -19.37 -20.16
CA LEU A 31 12.50 -18.50 -20.54
C LEU A 31 12.33 -18.35 -22.06
N ALA A 32 13.39 -18.50 -22.84
CA ALA A 32 13.28 -18.52 -24.31
C ALA A 32 12.55 -19.78 -24.82
N ARG A 33 12.68 -20.90 -24.10
CA ARG A 33 11.98 -22.16 -24.40
C ARG A 33 10.60 -22.22 -23.77
N ASN A 34 10.45 -21.71 -22.55
CA ASN A 34 9.20 -21.65 -21.82
C ASN A 34 9.00 -20.25 -21.19
N PRO A 35 8.37 -19.31 -21.92
CA PRO A 35 8.13 -17.95 -21.41
C PRO A 35 7.20 -17.86 -20.21
N GLN A 36 6.48 -18.95 -19.86
CA GLN A 36 5.55 -19.01 -18.74
C GLN A 36 6.15 -19.72 -17.52
N HIS A 37 7.45 -20.04 -17.54
CA HIS A 37 8.12 -20.66 -16.40
C HIS A 37 8.24 -19.66 -15.24
N PHE A 38 7.29 -19.71 -14.31
CA PHE A 38 7.18 -18.77 -13.20
C PHE A 38 8.44 -18.69 -12.33
N ASP A 39 8.98 -19.84 -11.89
CA ASP A 39 10.15 -19.85 -11.01
C ASP A 39 11.39 -19.26 -11.70
N ALA A 40 11.65 -19.60 -12.96
CA ALA A 40 12.72 -19.01 -13.75
C ALA A 40 12.55 -17.49 -13.93
N GLN A 41 11.32 -17.02 -14.16
CA GLN A 41 11.00 -15.60 -14.32
C GLN A 41 11.25 -14.80 -13.03
N LEU A 42 10.87 -15.36 -11.88
CA LEU A 42 11.07 -14.74 -10.57
C LEU A 42 12.55 -14.77 -10.14
N SER A 43 13.21 -15.91 -10.34
CA SER A 43 14.65 -16.11 -10.07
C SER A 43 15.52 -15.21 -10.94
N LEU A 44 15.12 -14.93 -12.19
CA LEU A 44 15.83 -13.99 -13.06
C LEU A 44 15.80 -12.58 -12.49
N GLY A 45 14.64 -12.12 -12.00
CA GLY A 45 14.53 -10.84 -11.31
C GLY A 45 15.41 -10.78 -10.06
N MET A 46 15.45 -11.86 -9.28
CA MET A 46 16.30 -11.95 -8.09
C MET A 46 17.80 -11.90 -8.45
N ALA A 47 18.22 -12.58 -9.52
CA ALA A 47 19.60 -12.57 -9.99
C ALA A 47 20.05 -11.16 -10.41
N TYR A 48 19.21 -10.43 -11.15
CA TYR A 48 19.47 -9.02 -11.48
C TYR A 48 19.54 -8.14 -10.23
N CYS A 49 18.64 -8.34 -9.26
CA CYS A 49 18.69 -7.59 -8.01
C CYS A 49 19.98 -7.84 -7.23
N ARG A 50 20.48 -9.09 -7.22
CA ARG A 50 21.75 -9.45 -6.56
C ARG A 50 22.95 -8.84 -7.27
N LYS A 51 22.89 -8.75 -8.60
CA LYS A 51 23.90 -8.08 -9.43
C LYS A 51 23.88 -6.55 -9.27
N GLY A 52 22.80 -5.98 -8.74
CA GLY A 52 22.62 -4.54 -8.57
C GLY A 52 21.86 -3.86 -9.72
N ASP A 53 21.43 -4.62 -10.72
CA ASP A 53 20.57 -4.10 -11.79
C ASP A 53 19.11 -4.13 -11.36
N TYR A 54 18.72 -3.13 -10.56
CA TYR A 54 17.38 -3.07 -10.00
C TYR A 54 16.32 -2.76 -11.07
N ALA A 55 16.68 -2.06 -12.14
CA ALA A 55 15.76 -1.76 -13.24
C ALA A 55 15.34 -3.05 -13.96
N ALA A 56 16.30 -3.90 -14.30
CA ALA A 56 16.02 -5.22 -14.86
C ALA A 56 15.25 -6.10 -13.86
N ALA A 57 15.63 -6.10 -12.58
CA ALA A 57 14.93 -6.86 -11.55
C ALA A 57 13.44 -6.51 -11.46
N ILE A 58 13.11 -5.21 -11.44
CA ILE A 58 11.72 -4.72 -11.42
C ILE A 58 10.97 -5.14 -12.69
N ALA A 59 11.60 -5.03 -13.86
CA ALA A 59 10.98 -5.42 -15.12
C ALA A 59 10.62 -6.91 -15.14
N GLU A 60 11.54 -7.79 -14.73
CA GLU A 60 11.28 -9.23 -14.63
C GLU A 60 10.27 -9.57 -13.51
N GLY A 61 10.27 -8.82 -12.41
CA GLY A 61 9.28 -8.94 -11.34
C GLY A 61 7.86 -8.64 -11.82
N HIS A 62 7.67 -7.60 -12.65
CA HIS A 62 6.36 -7.30 -13.26
C HIS A 62 5.94 -8.35 -14.30
N LYS A 63 6.88 -9.04 -14.96
CA LYS A 63 6.53 -10.20 -15.80
C LYS A 63 6.02 -11.35 -14.93
N ALA A 64 6.67 -11.62 -13.79
CA ALA A 64 6.19 -12.63 -12.83
C ALA A 64 4.80 -12.26 -12.26
N GLU A 65 4.54 -10.97 -12.02
CA GLU A 65 3.22 -10.46 -11.59
C GLU A 65 2.13 -10.69 -12.65
N LYS A 66 2.46 -10.56 -13.93
CA LYS A 66 1.51 -10.88 -15.01
C LYS A 66 1.17 -12.37 -15.07
N LEU A 67 2.13 -13.24 -14.72
CA LEU A 67 1.89 -14.68 -14.66
C LEU A 67 1.00 -15.01 -13.45
N ASN A 68 1.39 -14.56 -12.26
CA ASN A 68 0.69 -14.85 -11.01
C ASN A 68 0.45 -13.56 -10.20
N PRO A 69 -0.63 -12.81 -10.47
CA PRO A 69 -0.89 -11.49 -9.84
C PRO A 69 -1.34 -11.57 -8.38
N LYS A 70 -1.61 -12.77 -7.85
CA LYS A 70 -2.04 -13.01 -6.46
C LYS A 70 -0.96 -13.71 -5.64
N ASP A 71 0.21 -13.95 -6.23
CA ASP A 71 1.27 -14.67 -5.55
C ASP A 71 2.01 -13.74 -4.58
N GLN A 72 2.11 -14.18 -3.33
CA GLN A 72 2.75 -13.42 -2.27
C GLN A 72 4.25 -13.21 -2.53
N LEU A 73 4.95 -14.18 -3.11
CA LEU A 73 6.39 -14.12 -3.37
C LEU A 73 6.70 -13.04 -4.41
N VAL A 74 5.86 -12.90 -5.44
CA VAL A 74 6.02 -11.84 -6.44
C VAL A 74 6.02 -10.47 -5.80
N HIS A 75 4.99 -10.16 -5.00
CA HIS A 75 4.89 -8.85 -4.36
C HIS A 75 5.98 -8.62 -3.31
N THR A 76 6.40 -9.68 -2.62
CA THR A 76 7.55 -9.62 -1.68
C THR A 76 8.85 -9.28 -2.43
N ASN A 77 9.09 -9.91 -3.57
CA ASN A 77 10.29 -9.67 -4.38
C ASN A 77 10.26 -8.30 -5.06
N LEU A 78 9.12 -7.86 -5.62
CA LEU A 78 8.98 -6.51 -6.15
C LEU A 78 9.21 -5.45 -5.07
N SER A 79 8.66 -5.65 -3.87
CA SER A 79 8.92 -4.77 -2.72
C SER A 79 10.41 -4.66 -2.42
N LEU A 80 11.12 -5.80 -2.37
CA LEU A 80 12.57 -5.85 -2.20
C LEU A 80 13.32 -5.12 -3.31
N PHE A 81 12.94 -5.34 -4.58
CA PHE A 81 13.61 -4.72 -5.73
C PHE A 81 13.46 -3.20 -5.70
N TYR A 82 12.26 -2.69 -5.42
CA TYR A 82 12.02 -1.25 -5.27
C TYR A 82 12.75 -0.65 -4.06
N MET A 83 12.82 -1.39 -2.94
CA MET A 83 13.59 -0.95 -1.77
C MET A 83 15.08 -0.81 -2.10
N LYS A 84 15.64 -1.78 -2.85
CA LYS A 84 17.04 -1.73 -3.31
C LYS A 84 17.28 -0.64 -4.36
N ALA A 85 16.30 -0.35 -5.21
CA ALA A 85 16.32 0.79 -6.12
C ALA A 85 16.15 2.15 -5.43
N GLY A 86 15.84 2.19 -4.12
CA GLY A 86 15.62 3.42 -3.36
C GLY A 86 14.20 4.00 -3.46
N ASN A 87 13.28 3.34 -4.18
CA ASN A 87 11.89 3.77 -4.29
C ASN A 87 11.04 3.16 -3.16
N LYS A 88 11.02 3.84 -2.00
CA LYS A 88 10.31 3.38 -0.81
C LYS A 88 8.79 3.32 -1.00
N ALA A 89 8.20 4.29 -1.72
CA ALA A 89 6.75 4.33 -1.92
C ALA A 89 6.24 3.10 -2.71
N ALA A 90 6.93 2.75 -3.80
CA ALA A 90 6.61 1.53 -4.55
C ALA A 90 6.89 0.25 -3.76
N ALA A 91 7.95 0.25 -2.94
CA ALA A 91 8.26 -0.87 -2.06
C ALA A 91 7.16 -1.11 -1.02
N GLU A 92 6.67 -0.04 -0.38
CA GLU A 92 5.56 -0.10 0.58
C GLU A 92 4.27 -0.58 -0.10
N HIS A 93 3.95 -0.06 -1.29
CA HIS A 93 2.80 -0.49 -2.06
C HIS A 93 2.81 -2.01 -2.32
N HIS A 94 3.91 -2.55 -2.85
CA HIS A 94 4.04 -3.98 -3.08
C HIS A 94 4.12 -4.78 -1.77
N GLY A 95 4.70 -4.23 -0.70
CA GLY A 95 4.70 -4.87 0.62
C GLY A 95 3.29 -5.04 1.19
N LEU A 96 2.40 -4.05 0.98
CA LEU A 96 0.99 -4.16 1.34
C LEU A 96 0.27 -5.21 0.49
N GLN A 97 0.53 -5.24 -0.82
CA GLN A 97 -0.03 -6.28 -1.70
C GLN A 97 0.41 -7.69 -1.29
N ALA A 98 1.67 -7.88 -0.90
CA ALA A 98 2.17 -9.16 -0.39
C ALA A 98 1.41 -9.61 0.87
N ARG A 99 1.15 -8.69 1.80
CA ARG A 99 0.36 -8.98 3.01
C ARG A 99 -1.08 -9.37 2.68
N ILE A 100 -1.71 -8.67 1.73
CA ILE A 100 -3.06 -8.99 1.26
C ILE A 100 -3.08 -10.37 0.59
N ALA A 101 -2.09 -10.68 -0.25
CA ALA A 101 -1.95 -11.98 -0.90
C ALA A 101 -1.79 -13.11 0.12
N SER A 102 -0.97 -12.89 1.17
CA SER A 102 -0.77 -13.84 2.27
C SER A 102 -2.09 -14.22 2.95
N TRP A 103 -2.93 -13.23 3.27
CA TRP A 103 -4.22 -13.48 3.91
C TRP A 103 -5.18 -14.23 3.00
N ARG A 104 -5.12 -14.01 1.68
CA ARG A 104 -5.95 -14.77 0.73
C ARG A 104 -5.52 -16.22 0.58
N GLY A 105 -4.24 -16.53 0.75
CA GLY A 105 -3.72 -17.89 0.67
C GLY A 105 -4.16 -18.77 1.86
N ASP A 106 -4.31 -18.17 3.04
CA ASP A 106 -4.72 -18.87 4.26
C ASP A 106 -6.26 -19.01 4.37
N THR A 107 -7.02 -18.14 3.68
CA THR A 107 -8.50 -18.22 3.62
C THR A 107 -9.06 -19.32 2.73
N GLY A 108 -8.30 -20.40 2.49
CA GLY A 108 -8.78 -21.60 1.77
C GLY A 108 -9.97 -22.33 2.44
N THR A 109 -10.36 -21.96 3.67
CA THR A 109 -11.60 -22.39 4.34
C THR A 109 -12.44 -21.22 4.87
N ALA A 110 -12.18 -20.01 4.40
CA ALA A 110 -13.16 -18.95 4.44
C ALA A 110 -13.54 -18.64 2.99
N GLN A 111 -14.51 -19.41 2.49
CA GLN A 111 -15.56 -18.78 1.68
C GLN A 111 -15.87 -17.43 2.33
N PRO A 112 -16.20 -16.37 1.57
CA PRO A 112 -16.87 -15.25 2.18
C PRO A 112 -18.02 -15.89 2.94
N SER A 113 -17.93 -15.92 4.27
CA SER A 113 -19.00 -16.39 5.06
C SER A 113 -20.08 -15.38 4.72
N GLN A 114 -20.98 -15.79 3.84
CA GLN A 114 -22.35 -15.85 4.25
C GLN A 114 -22.35 -16.60 5.59
N SER A 115 -21.90 -15.93 6.64
CA SER A 115 -22.58 -15.96 7.90
C SER A 115 -23.95 -15.41 7.56
N GLY A 116 -24.78 -16.26 6.95
CA GLY A 116 -26.03 -16.55 7.59
C GLY A 116 -25.69 -16.99 9.00
N ASP A 117 -25.43 -16.00 9.86
CA ASP A 117 -26.20 -15.97 11.08
C ASP A 117 -27.63 -16.09 10.60
N SER A 118 -28.19 -17.31 10.68
CA SER A 118 -29.63 -17.57 10.57
C SER A 118 -30.42 -16.86 11.68
N GLU A 119 -29.83 -15.84 12.30
CA GLU A 119 -30.40 -14.95 13.29
C GLU A 119 -30.02 -13.46 13.09
N LEU A 120 -29.46 -13.06 11.94
CA LEU A 120 -29.27 -11.65 11.57
C LEU A 120 -29.94 -11.31 10.23
N GLN A 121 -31.26 -11.41 10.19
CA GLN A 121 -32.05 -10.67 9.22
C GLN A 121 -32.05 -9.19 9.60
N MET A 122 -31.02 -8.40 9.29
CA MET A 122 -31.12 -6.95 9.39
C MET A 122 -30.45 -6.29 8.17
N ALA A 123 -31.28 -6.07 7.15
CA ALA A 123 -31.24 -5.05 6.09
C ALA A 123 -29.91 -4.82 5.33
N GLY A 124 -29.98 -4.94 3.99
CA GLY A 124 -28.93 -4.45 3.08
C GLY A 124 -28.62 -2.96 3.30
N PRO A 125 -27.55 -2.41 2.70
CA PRO A 125 -27.11 -1.03 2.98
C PRO A 125 -28.23 -0.05 2.62
N GLU A 126 -28.97 0.40 3.63
CA GLU A 126 -29.94 1.45 3.49
C GLU A 126 -29.16 2.74 3.25
N LYS A 127 -29.42 3.38 2.11
CA LYS A 127 -28.83 4.70 1.80
C LYS A 127 -29.08 5.62 2.99
N PRO A 128 -28.04 6.29 3.55
CA PRO A 128 -28.24 7.13 4.72
C PRO A 128 -29.27 8.22 4.39
N ALA A 129 -30.28 8.36 5.23
CA ALA A 129 -31.35 9.34 5.05
C ALA A 129 -30.77 10.77 4.98
N PRO A 130 -31.32 11.66 4.14
CA PRO A 130 -30.81 13.02 4.02
C PRO A 130 -30.99 13.78 5.34
N ILE A 131 -29.86 14.16 5.94
CA ILE A 131 -29.80 14.95 7.17
C ILE A 131 -30.38 16.35 6.88
N LYS A 132 -31.57 16.65 7.41
CA LYS A 132 -32.09 18.03 7.40
C LYS A 132 -31.41 18.83 8.50
N LEU A 133 -30.49 19.71 8.11
CA LEU A 133 -29.84 20.67 9.00
C LEU A 133 -30.87 21.70 9.52
N PRO A 134 -30.83 22.07 10.81
CA PRO A 134 -31.66 23.15 11.33
C PRO A 134 -31.24 24.50 10.72
N PRO A 135 -32.17 25.42 10.46
CA PRO A 135 -31.90 26.64 9.67
C PRO A 135 -30.98 27.66 10.35
N LYS A 136 -30.64 27.50 11.64
CA LYS A 136 -29.67 28.38 12.31
C LYS A 136 -28.96 27.65 13.45
N LEU A 137 -27.67 27.35 13.23
CA LEU A 137 -26.77 26.93 14.30
C LEU A 137 -26.57 28.12 15.25
N ALA A 138 -26.94 27.96 16.52
CA ALA A 138 -26.65 28.96 17.54
C ALA A 138 -25.12 29.16 17.61
N GLN A 139 -24.68 30.42 17.57
CA GLN A 139 -23.26 30.73 17.51
C GLN A 139 -22.57 30.25 18.80
N PRO A 140 -21.39 29.63 18.69
CA PRO A 140 -20.69 29.15 19.86
C PRO A 140 -20.13 30.30 20.73
N PRO A 141 -20.04 30.11 22.06
CA PRO A 141 -19.81 31.20 23.03
C PRO A 141 -18.45 31.89 22.92
N TRP A 142 -17.49 31.33 22.18
CA TRP A 142 -16.16 31.90 21.98
C TRP A 142 -16.08 33.04 20.94
N LYS A 143 -17.19 33.39 20.28
CA LYS A 143 -17.28 34.54 19.34
C LYS A 143 -17.63 35.89 20.00
N LYS A 144 -17.68 35.99 21.33
CA LYS A 144 -17.76 37.29 22.01
C LYS A 144 -16.36 37.90 22.04
N LYS A 145 -16.14 38.99 21.29
CA LYS A 145 -14.91 39.78 21.37
C LYS A 145 -14.69 40.25 22.82
N PRO A 146 -13.46 40.23 23.35
CA PRO A 146 -13.18 40.89 24.63
C PRO A 146 -13.52 42.38 24.50
N PRO A 147 -14.02 43.03 25.57
CA PRO A 147 -14.23 44.47 25.55
C PRO A 147 -12.86 45.13 25.35
N THR A 148 -12.69 45.78 24.20
CA THR A 148 -11.58 46.68 23.93
C THR A 148 -11.66 47.82 24.93
N GLU A 149 -10.61 47.98 25.75
CA GLU A 149 -10.30 49.24 26.43
C GLU A 149 -10.48 50.40 25.44
N SER A 150 -11.50 51.21 25.65
CA SER A 150 -11.59 52.55 25.08
C SER A 150 -11.34 53.52 26.22
N SER A 151 -10.09 53.95 26.32
CA SER A 151 -9.71 55.22 26.91
C SER A 151 -10.62 56.31 26.35
N ASP A 152 -11.53 56.82 27.16
CA ASP A 152 -12.19 58.10 26.89
C ASP A 152 -11.83 59.08 28.01
N THR A 153 -10.86 59.90 27.66
CA THR A 153 -10.43 61.08 28.38
C THR A 153 -11.44 62.21 28.16
N SER A 154 -11.71 62.95 29.24
CA SER A 154 -12.15 64.35 29.24
C SER A 154 -13.66 64.61 29.26
N GLY A 155 -14.13 65.12 30.41
CA GLY A 155 -15.47 65.66 30.57
C GLY A 155 -15.61 66.40 31.90
N THR A 156 -14.90 67.52 32.04
CA THR A 156 -15.06 68.50 33.12
C THR A 156 -16.50 69.00 33.22
N GLY A 157 -17.08 68.99 34.43
CA GLY A 157 -18.44 69.49 34.67
C GLY A 157 -18.67 69.85 36.13
N THR A 158 -18.24 71.04 36.52
CA THR A 158 -18.51 71.75 37.78
C THR A 158 -20.01 71.94 38.02
N GLY A 159 -20.51 71.77 39.25
CA GLY A 159 -21.83 72.30 39.63
C GLY A 159 -22.46 71.77 40.91
N GLN A 160 -22.14 72.46 42.02
CA GLN A 160 -22.91 72.72 43.24
C GLN A 160 -24.33 72.13 43.40
N GLY A 161 -24.65 71.71 44.63
CA GLY A 161 -26.06 71.65 45.08
C GLY A 161 -26.29 70.87 46.37
N THR A 162 -25.99 71.47 47.52
CA THR A 162 -26.59 71.08 48.81
C THR A 162 -28.05 71.57 48.86
N PRO A 163 -28.96 70.82 49.50
CA PRO A 163 -30.01 71.52 50.25
C PRO A 163 -30.32 70.95 51.63
N ALA A 164 -30.61 71.90 52.52
CA ALA A 164 -31.39 71.88 53.78
C ALA A 164 -30.95 70.96 54.93
#